data_AF-A0A537TEB7-F1
#
_entry.id   AF-A0A537TEB7-F1
#
_cell.length_a   1.000
_cell.length_b   1.000
_cell.length_c   1.000
_cell.angle_alpha   90.00
_cell.angle_beta   90.00
_cell.angle_gamma   90.00
#
_symmetry.space_group_name_H-M   'P 1'
#
loop_
_entity.id
_entity.type
_entity.pdbx_description
1 polymer ?
#
loop_
_entity_poly.entity_id
_entity_poly.type
_entity_poly.pdbx_seq_one_letter_code
_entity_poly.pdbx_strand_id
1 'polypeptide(L)'
;MTMSARGVFCSALIFLSMPAQAETPAQWIELGARVHGGFGAFIPIGIRIGLDAKERIKAEPRGFAVTYYTGEKAPCPCIADGVMLATNASPGQGTLLIAPEKAPAGLLAVIVVRNRKTGEGFRYTVADDWLPKVIEWNRALDPAERFDAAMKAQGLFEVAPAPAP
;
A
#
# COMPACT_ATOMS: atom_id res chain seq x y z
N MET A 1 -18.59 15.16 -66.12
CA MET A 1 -19.50 14.51 -65.16
C MET A 1 -19.20 13.01 -65.27
N THR A 2 -18.62 12.31 -64.31
CA THR A 2 -18.99 12.21 -62.90
C THR A 2 -17.78 11.85 -62.02
N MET A 3 -17.59 12.57 -60.91
CA MET A 3 -16.70 12.20 -59.81
C MET A 3 -17.37 11.09 -58.97
N SER A 4 -16.62 10.07 -58.56
CA SER A 4 -17.04 9.15 -57.50
C SER A 4 -15.98 9.15 -56.40
N ALA A 5 -16.42 9.54 -55.21
CA ALA A 5 -15.62 9.84 -54.04
C ALA A 5 -15.08 8.56 -53.38
N ARG A 6 -13.77 8.51 -53.15
CA ARG A 6 -13.17 7.55 -52.22
C ARG A 6 -13.37 8.08 -50.80
N GLY A 7 -14.33 7.51 -50.08
CA GLY A 7 -14.50 7.73 -48.65
C GLY A 7 -13.33 7.11 -47.89
N VAL A 8 -12.50 7.95 -47.27
CA VAL A 8 -11.51 7.52 -46.29
C VAL A 8 -12.23 7.43 -44.95
N PHE A 9 -12.54 6.21 -44.51
CA PHE A 9 -12.97 5.96 -43.13
C PHE A 9 -11.74 6.03 -42.22
N CYS A 10 -11.52 7.20 -41.61
CA CYS A 10 -10.59 7.33 -40.49
C CYS A 10 -11.26 6.72 -39.25
N SER A 11 -10.95 5.47 -38.92
CA SER A 11 -11.30 4.89 -37.62
C SER A 11 -10.47 5.56 -36.54
N ALA A 12 -11.06 6.53 -35.85
CA ALA A 12 -10.51 7.07 -34.61
C ALA A 12 -10.63 5.99 -33.52
N LEU A 13 -9.52 5.33 -33.20
CA LEU A 13 -9.38 4.49 -32.01
C LEU A 13 -9.41 5.41 -30.78
N ILE A 14 -10.57 5.54 -30.17
CA ILE A 14 -10.72 6.15 -28.85
C ILE A 14 -10.06 5.18 -27.85
N PHE A 15 -8.81 5.46 -27.48
CA PHE A 15 -8.20 4.86 -26.31
C PHE A 15 -8.93 5.39 -25.07
N LEU A 16 -9.98 4.69 -24.67
CA LEU A 16 -10.56 4.83 -23.33
C LEU A 16 -9.48 4.39 -22.34
N SER A 17 -8.72 5.37 -21.82
CA SER A 17 -7.94 5.19 -20.60
C SER A 17 -8.92 4.85 -19.49
N MET A 18 -9.13 3.56 -19.23
CA MET A 18 -9.89 3.15 -18.06
C MET A 18 -9.17 3.73 -16.85
N PRO A 19 -9.87 4.48 -15.97
CA PRO A 19 -9.25 4.90 -14.73
C PRO A 19 -8.80 3.64 -14.00
N ALA A 20 -7.55 3.64 -13.52
CA ALA A 20 -7.07 2.59 -12.64
C ALA A 20 -8.00 2.54 -11.42
N GLN A 21 -8.99 1.65 -11.43
CA GLN A 21 -9.87 1.48 -10.29
C GLN A 21 -9.02 0.95 -9.14
N ALA A 22 -9.09 1.62 -7.99
CA ALA A 22 -8.59 1.06 -6.76
C ALA A 22 -9.33 -0.27 -6.50
N GLU A 23 -8.60 -1.29 -6.08
CA GLU A 23 -9.18 -2.59 -5.76
C GLU A 23 -10.30 -2.43 -4.72
N THR A 24 -11.39 -3.18 -4.89
CA THR A 24 -12.46 -3.29 -3.90
C THR A 24 -11.96 -4.01 -2.64
N PRO A 25 -12.65 -3.89 -1.48
CA PRO A 25 -12.28 -4.64 -0.28
C PRO A 25 -12.15 -6.15 -0.51
N ALA A 26 -13.07 -6.75 -1.27
CA ALA A 26 -13.01 -8.18 -1.59
C ALA A 26 -11.76 -8.55 -2.40
N GLN A 27 -11.40 -7.72 -3.39
CA GLN A 27 -10.18 -7.93 -4.18
C GLN A 27 -8.91 -7.79 -3.33
N TRP A 28 -8.87 -6.82 -2.41
CA TRP A 28 -7.77 -6.69 -1.46
C TRP A 28 -7.61 -7.91 -0.56
N ILE A 29 -8.74 -8.43 -0.06
CA ILE A 29 -8.75 -9.62 0.81
C ILE A 29 -8.25 -10.85 0.04
N GLU A 30 -8.78 -11.07 -1.17
CA GLU A 30 -8.40 -12.20 -2.01
C GLU A 30 -6.91 -12.15 -2.39
N LEU A 31 -6.46 -11.00 -2.90
CA LEU A 31 -5.07 -10.82 -3.32
C LEU A 31 -4.12 -10.90 -2.12
N GLY A 32 -4.46 -10.25 -1.00
CA GLY A 32 -3.68 -10.30 0.22
C GLY A 32 -3.54 -11.72 0.76
N ALA A 33 -4.64 -12.47 0.83
CA ALA A 33 -4.62 -13.87 1.25
C ALA A 33 -3.76 -14.73 0.33
N ARG A 34 -3.88 -14.55 -1.00
CA ARG A 34 -3.12 -15.33 -1.98
C ARG A 34 -1.62 -15.08 -1.91
N VAL A 35 -1.20 -13.83 -1.77
CA VAL A 35 0.22 -13.45 -1.77
C VAL A 35 0.87 -13.76 -0.42
N HIS A 36 0.17 -13.51 0.69
CA HIS A 36 0.73 -13.67 2.04
C HIS A 36 0.56 -15.10 2.59
N GLY A 37 -0.47 -15.84 2.16
CA GLY A 37 -0.89 -17.12 2.76
C GLY A 37 -2.03 -16.99 3.78
N GLY A 38 -2.60 -15.80 3.94
CA GLY A 38 -3.75 -15.52 4.80
C GLY A 38 -4.04 -14.03 4.90
N PHE A 39 -5.25 -13.65 5.32
CA PHE A 39 -5.64 -12.24 5.49
C PHE A 39 -5.75 -11.85 6.97
N GLY A 40 -4.60 -11.66 7.61
CA GLY A 40 -4.51 -11.15 8.97
C GLY A 40 -4.67 -9.64 9.05
N ALA A 41 -5.02 -9.12 10.23
CA ALA A 41 -5.32 -7.71 10.47
C ALA A 41 -4.13 -6.75 10.27
N PHE A 42 -2.88 -7.25 10.21
CA PHE A 42 -1.72 -6.44 9.84
C PHE A 42 -1.69 -6.07 8.35
N ILE A 43 -2.25 -6.91 7.48
CA ILE A 43 -2.29 -6.69 6.03
C ILE A 43 -3.09 -5.43 5.67
N PRO A 44 -4.35 -5.25 6.10
CA PRO A 44 -5.11 -4.05 5.76
C PRO A 44 -4.55 -2.76 6.39
N ILE A 45 -3.80 -2.83 7.50
CA ILE A 45 -3.04 -1.68 8.03
C ILE A 45 -2.03 -1.22 6.98
N GLY A 46 -1.26 -2.16 6.42
CA GLY A 46 -0.31 -1.87 5.35
C GLY A 46 -0.96 -1.34 4.07
N ILE A 47 -2.10 -1.91 3.68
CA ILE A 47 -2.86 -1.44 2.51
C ILE A 47 -3.29 0.01 2.71
N ARG A 48 -3.84 0.35 3.87
CA ARG A 48 -4.25 1.72 4.20
C ARG A 48 -3.09 2.71 4.13
N ILE A 49 -1.93 2.34 4.70
CA ILE A 49 -0.70 3.15 4.64
C ILE A 49 -0.26 3.36 3.19
N GLY A 50 -0.23 2.29 2.38
CA GLY A 50 0.19 2.40 0.98
C GLY A 50 -0.77 3.21 0.11
N LEU A 51 -2.08 3.13 0.36
CA LEU A 51 -3.09 3.94 -0.33
C LEU A 51 -2.96 5.43 0.04
N ASP A 52 -2.78 5.75 1.32
CA ASP A 52 -2.53 7.13 1.77
C ASP A 52 -1.23 7.68 1.15
N ALA A 53 -0.16 6.88 1.11
CA ALA A 53 1.09 7.28 0.47
C ALA A 53 0.94 7.54 -1.03
N LYS A 54 0.14 6.73 -1.75
CA LYS A 54 -0.15 6.95 -3.16
C LYS A 54 -0.86 8.27 -3.41
N GLU A 55 -1.86 8.59 -2.60
CA GLU A 55 -2.58 9.85 -2.74
C GLU A 55 -1.69 11.06 -2.47
N ARG A 56 -0.79 10.98 -1.47
CA ARG A 56 0.10 12.10 -1.14
C ARG A 56 1.23 12.32 -2.15
N ILE A 57 1.85 11.23 -2.61
CA ILE A 57 3.10 11.30 -3.39
C ILE A 57 2.82 11.34 -4.90
N LYS A 58 1.73 10.71 -5.36
CA LYS A 58 1.33 10.66 -6.79
C LYS A 58 2.48 10.27 -7.73
N ALA A 59 3.31 9.31 -7.30
CA ALA A 59 4.40 8.81 -8.13
C ALA A 59 3.86 7.99 -9.32
N GLU A 60 4.62 8.02 -10.41
CA GLU A 60 4.40 7.18 -11.58
C GLU A 60 4.47 5.67 -11.24
N PRO A 61 3.97 4.78 -12.10
CA PRO A 61 4.13 3.34 -11.93
C PRO A 61 5.59 2.95 -11.66
N ARG A 62 5.82 2.11 -10.64
CA ARG A 62 7.16 1.72 -10.14
C ARG A 62 8.01 2.88 -9.57
N GLY A 63 7.40 4.04 -9.37
CA GLY A 63 8.03 5.25 -8.83
C GLY A 63 8.12 5.28 -7.31
N PHE A 64 7.57 4.30 -6.60
CA PHE A 64 7.65 4.20 -5.14
C PHE A 64 8.92 3.47 -4.69
N ALA A 65 9.56 3.98 -3.65
CA ALA A 65 10.52 3.24 -2.81
C ALA A 65 9.97 3.18 -1.39
N VAL A 66 10.03 1.99 -0.79
CA VAL A 66 9.51 1.69 0.54
C VAL A 66 10.62 1.04 1.35
N THR A 67 10.89 1.61 2.53
CA THR A 67 11.72 0.98 3.55
C THR A 67 10.86 0.71 4.78
N TYR A 68 10.83 -0.54 5.22
CA TYR A 68 10.06 -0.98 6.36
C TYR A 68 10.99 -1.36 7.52
N TYR A 69 10.77 -0.78 8.69
CA TYR A 69 11.47 -1.10 9.91
C TYR A 69 10.51 -1.85 10.84
N THR A 70 10.92 -3.04 11.26
CA THR A 70 10.10 -3.89 12.13
C THR A 70 10.27 -3.45 13.58
N GLY A 71 9.16 -3.26 14.30
CA GLY A 71 9.19 -3.04 15.75
C GLY A 71 9.71 -4.24 16.53
N GLU A 72 10.25 -4.00 17.72
CA GLU A 72 10.82 -5.07 18.56
C GLU A 72 9.77 -6.09 19.00
N LYS A 73 8.55 -5.61 19.31
CA LYS A 73 7.42 -6.45 19.74
C LYS A 73 6.58 -6.99 18.57
N ALA A 74 6.90 -6.61 17.34
CA ALA A 74 6.12 -7.03 16.18
C ALA A 74 6.34 -8.54 15.92
N PRO A 75 5.26 -9.34 15.77
CA PRO A 75 5.41 -10.78 15.56
C PRO A 75 5.96 -11.12 14.16
N CYS A 76 5.67 -10.28 13.17
CA CYS A 76 6.10 -10.41 11.79
C CYS A 76 6.04 -9.04 11.08
N PRO A 77 6.76 -8.84 9.98
CA PRO A 77 6.63 -7.64 9.14
C PRO A 77 5.40 -7.68 8.21
N CYS A 78 4.27 -8.26 8.65
CA CYS A 78 3.11 -8.50 7.80
C CYS A 78 2.45 -7.18 7.27
N ILE A 79 2.66 -6.04 7.94
CA ILE A 79 2.25 -4.72 7.43
C ILE A 79 2.97 -4.40 6.11
N ALA A 80 4.23 -4.83 5.94
CA ALA A 80 5.01 -4.57 4.73
C ALA A 80 4.35 -5.17 3.48
N ASP A 81 3.71 -6.33 3.60
CA ASP A 81 3.00 -6.97 2.49
C ASP A 81 1.77 -6.17 2.05
N GLY A 82 1.03 -5.59 3.01
CA GLY A 82 -0.05 -4.67 2.68
C GLY A 82 0.44 -3.42 1.93
N VAL A 83 1.57 -2.84 2.38
CA VAL A 83 2.19 -1.69 1.71
C VAL A 83 2.67 -2.05 0.32
N MET A 84 3.29 -3.23 0.15
CA MET A 84 3.70 -3.78 -1.14
C MET A 84 2.54 -3.84 -2.13
N LEU A 85 1.43 -4.45 -1.70
CA LEU A 85 0.25 -4.62 -2.54
C LEU A 85 -0.35 -3.28 -2.96
N ALA A 86 -0.45 -2.33 -2.04
CA ALA A 86 -1.05 -1.02 -2.33
C ALA A 86 -0.15 -0.15 -3.22
N THR A 87 1.17 -0.14 -2.99
CA THR A 87 2.13 0.74 -3.68
C THR A 87 2.75 0.12 -4.95
N ASN A 88 2.58 -1.18 -5.13
CA ASN A 88 3.31 -2.00 -6.10
C ASN A 88 4.84 -1.96 -5.94
N ALA A 89 5.37 -1.45 -4.82
CA ALA A 89 6.78 -1.58 -4.47
C ALA A 89 7.05 -2.99 -3.97
N SER A 90 8.09 -3.67 -4.47
CA SER A 90 8.31 -5.10 -4.20
C SER A 90 9.79 -5.43 -3.99
N PRO A 91 10.12 -6.52 -3.28
CA PRO A 91 11.50 -6.97 -3.12
C PRO A 91 12.15 -7.31 -4.46
N GLY A 92 11.42 -7.97 -5.37
CA GLY A 92 11.93 -8.35 -6.69
C GLY A 92 12.29 -7.15 -7.59
N GLN A 93 11.66 -5.99 -7.37
CA GLN A 93 12.01 -4.74 -8.04
C GLN A 93 13.09 -3.93 -7.29
N GLY A 94 13.51 -4.37 -6.11
CA GLY A 94 14.37 -3.61 -5.20
C GLY A 94 13.73 -2.32 -4.69
N THR A 95 12.41 -2.20 -4.77
CA THR A 95 11.66 -1.00 -4.38
C THR A 95 10.98 -1.13 -3.02
N LEU A 96 10.90 -2.34 -2.47
CA LEU A 96 10.56 -2.59 -1.07
C LEU A 96 11.75 -3.24 -0.38
N LEU A 97 12.21 -2.65 0.71
CA LEU A 97 13.27 -3.17 1.54
C LEU A 97 12.75 -3.33 2.98
N ILE A 98 13.01 -4.48 3.58
CA ILE A 98 12.90 -4.65 5.03
C ILE A 98 14.27 -4.26 5.61
N ALA A 99 14.30 -3.21 6.41
CA ALA A 99 15.52 -2.75 7.04
C ALA A 99 16.05 -3.80 8.04
N PRO A 100 17.37 -4.02 8.10
CA PRO A 100 17.97 -4.83 9.14
C PRO A 100 17.83 -4.17 10.52
N GLU A 101 17.80 -2.84 10.57
CA GLU A 101 17.53 -2.08 11.79
C GLU A 101 16.07 -2.19 12.24
N LYS A 102 15.86 -2.15 13.56
CA LYS A 102 14.53 -2.11 14.14
C LYS A 102 13.94 -0.70 14.12
N ALA A 103 12.61 -0.63 14.17
CA ALA A 103 11.94 0.62 14.48
C ALA A 103 12.31 1.07 15.91
N PRO A 104 12.28 2.40 16.20
CA PRO A 104 12.45 2.91 17.56
C PRO A 104 11.53 2.23 18.58
N ALA A 105 11.97 2.19 19.83
CA ALA A 105 11.19 1.64 20.94
C ALA A 105 9.80 2.31 21.05
N GLY A 106 8.79 1.51 21.40
CA GLY A 106 7.38 1.95 21.46
C GLY A 106 6.66 1.95 20.11
N LEU A 107 7.34 1.54 19.02
CA LEU A 107 6.71 1.43 17.71
C LEU A 107 6.63 -0.04 17.26
N LEU A 108 5.46 -0.40 16.75
CA LEU A 108 5.20 -1.67 16.07
C LEU A 108 5.84 -1.69 14.67
N ALA A 109 5.84 -0.55 13.99
CA ALA A 109 6.42 -0.42 12.66
C ALA A 109 6.76 1.05 12.34
N VAL A 110 7.81 1.23 11.54
CA VAL A 110 8.05 2.47 10.80
C VAL A 110 8.12 2.15 9.32
N ILE A 111 7.41 2.91 8.50
CA ILE A 111 7.39 2.74 7.05
C ILE A 111 7.77 4.07 6.43
N VAL A 112 8.84 4.10 5.65
CA VAL A 112 9.23 5.27 4.88
C VAL A 112 8.87 5.01 3.42
N VAL A 113 7.99 5.83 2.85
CA VAL A 113 7.58 5.74 1.45
C VAL A 113 8.02 7.01 0.72
N ARG A 114 8.74 6.85 -0.38
CA ARG A 114 9.27 7.95 -1.19
C ARG A 114 8.94 7.82 -2.66
N ASN A 115 8.90 8.95 -3.35
CA ASN A 115 9.08 9.03 -4.78
C ASN A 115 10.57 8.79 -5.11
N ARG A 116 10.87 7.78 -5.93
CA ARG A 116 12.25 7.43 -6.32
C ARG A 116 12.97 8.54 -7.09
N LYS A 117 12.23 9.35 -7.84
CA LYS A 117 12.79 10.39 -8.70
C LYS A 117 13.10 11.66 -7.90
N THR A 118 12.22 12.06 -7.00
CA THR A 118 12.35 13.32 -6.26
C THR A 118 12.94 13.15 -4.85
N GLY A 119 12.88 11.94 -4.29
CA GLY A 119 13.29 11.66 -2.90
C GLY A 119 12.29 12.12 -1.84
N GLU A 120 11.29 12.93 -2.22
CA GLU A 120 10.20 13.35 -1.37
C GLU A 120 9.38 12.15 -0.89
N GLY A 121 8.91 12.21 0.34
CA GLY A 121 8.17 11.10 0.91
C GLY A 121 7.66 11.36 2.30
N PHE A 122 7.02 10.33 2.85
CA PHE A 122 6.40 10.36 4.16
C PHE A 122 6.89 9.17 4.99
N ARG A 123 7.03 9.43 6.29
CA ARG A 123 7.25 8.42 7.32
C ARG A 123 5.91 8.15 8.01
N TYR A 124 5.56 6.87 8.09
CA TYR A 124 4.41 6.35 8.79
C TYR A 124 4.89 5.60 10.03
N THR A 125 4.24 5.84 11.17
CA THR A 125 4.58 5.16 12.42
C THR A 125 3.33 4.53 13.03
N VAL A 126 3.43 3.26 13.41
CA VAL A 126 2.38 2.53 14.12
C VAL A 126 2.89 2.27 15.53
N ALA A 127 2.20 2.79 16.56
CA ALA A 127 2.56 2.58 17.96
C ALA A 127 2.37 1.10 18.37
N ASP A 128 3.20 0.59 19.26
CA ASP A 128 3.07 -0.79 19.78
C ASP A 128 1.85 -1.00 20.69
N ASP A 129 1.27 0.08 21.23
CA ASP A 129 -0.02 0.09 21.93
C ASP A 129 -1.18 -0.44 21.07
N TRP A 130 -1.06 -0.44 19.74
CA TRP A 130 -2.05 -1.06 18.86
C TRP A 130 -1.99 -2.58 18.85
N LEU A 131 -0.87 -3.19 19.25
CA LEU A 131 -0.64 -4.62 19.13
C LEU A 131 -1.72 -5.48 19.82
N PRO A 132 -2.15 -5.21 21.07
CA PRO A 132 -3.24 -5.97 21.69
C PRO A 132 -4.54 -5.89 20.89
N LYS A 133 -4.87 -4.72 20.35
CA LYS A 133 -6.09 -4.53 19.58
C LYS A 133 -6.05 -5.25 18.23
N VAL A 134 -4.91 -5.23 17.56
CA VAL A 134 -4.72 -5.93 16.27
C VAL A 134 -4.73 -7.46 16.47
N ILE A 135 -4.19 -7.95 17.58
CA ILE A 135 -4.30 -9.38 17.97
C ILE A 135 -5.76 -9.75 18.25
N GLU A 136 -6.50 -8.89 18.96
CA GLU A 136 -7.93 -9.09 19.20
C GLU A 136 -8.71 -9.18 17.87
N TRP A 137 -8.43 -8.30 16.91
CA TRP A 137 -9.04 -8.37 15.57
C TRP A 137 -8.76 -9.69 14.86
N ASN A 138 -7.53 -10.21 14.92
CA ASN A 138 -7.21 -11.51 14.33
C ASN A 138 -7.99 -12.66 14.98
N ARG A 139 -8.29 -12.57 16.28
CA ARG A 139 -9.05 -13.59 17.00
C ARG A 139 -10.55 -13.50 16.77
N ALA A 140 -11.09 -12.29 16.73
CA ALA A 140 -12.53 -12.05 16.84
C ALA A 140 -13.23 -11.74 15.52
N LEU A 141 -12.51 -11.20 14.53
CA LEU A 141 -13.09 -10.68 13.30
C LEU A 141 -12.80 -11.60 12.11
N ASP A 142 -13.69 -11.64 11.14
CA ASP A 142 -13.45 -12.24 9.83
C ASP A 142 -12.56 -11.35 8.93
N PRO A 143 -12.11 -11.81 7.74
CA PRO A 143 -11.28 -10.99 6.86
C PRO A 143 -11.87 -9.64 6.43
N ALA A 144 -13.18 -9.56 6.19
CA ALA A 144 -13.84 -8.32 5.78
C ALA A 144 -13.94 -7.34 6.94
N GLU A 145 -14.29 -7.84 8.13
CA GLU A 145 -14.34 -7.05 9.36
C GLU A 145 -12.95 -6.54 9.77
N ARG A 146 -11.89 -7.35 9.60
CA ARG A 146 -10.48 -6.91 9.82
C ARG A 146 -10.10 -5.78 8.87
N PHE A 147 -10.47 -5.90 7.60
CA PHE A 147 -10.23 -4.85 6.61
C PHE A 147 -10.91 -3.55 7.05
N ASP A 148 -12.20 -3.62 7.35
CA ASP A 148 -13.01 -2.48 7.78
C ASP A 148 -12.49 -1.84 9.06
N ALA A 149 -12.12 -2.65 10.06
CA ALA A 149 -11.57 -2.18 11.31
C ALA A 149 -10.27 -1.39 11.10
N ALA A 150 -9.34 -1.92 10.30
CA ALA A 150 -8.09 -1.23 9.97
C ALA A 150 -8.33 0.05 9.15
N MET A 151 -9.30 0.05 8.23
CA MET A 151 -9.66 1.23 7.43
C MET A 151 -10.27 2.36 8.26
N LYS A 152 -11.08 2.02 9.27
CA LYS A 152 -11.84 2.99 10.08
C LYS A 152 -11.11 3.42 11.37
N ALA A 153 -10.08 2.70 11.80
CA ALA A 153 -9.36 2.99 13.04
C ALA A 153 -8.72 4.39 13.03
N GLN A 154 -9.17 5.28 13.92
CA GLN A 154 -8.58 6.60 14.10
C GLN A 154 -7.28 6.49 14.89
N GLY A 155 -6.24 7.24 14.50
CA GLY A 155 -4.94 7.21 15.19
C GLY A 155 -4.14 5.92 15.03
N LEU A 156 -4.52 5.07 14.06
CA LEU A 156 -3.81 3.80 13.78
C LEU A 156 -2.36 4.01 13.38
N PHE A 157 -2.08 5.09 12.68
CA PHE A 157 -0.72 5.52 12.35
C PHE A 157 -0.63 7.04 12.35
N GLU A 158 0.57 7.55 12.60
CA GLU A 158 0.93 8.95 12.38
C GLU A 158 1.69 9.09 11.06
N VAL A 159 1.59 10.27 10.45
CA VAL A 159 2.26 10.60 9.20
C VAL A 159 3.07 11.88 9.38
N ALA A 160 4.33 11.84 8.99
CA ALA A 160 5.22 13.00 8.97
C ALA A 160 6.03 13.02 7.66
N PRO A 161 6.62 14.15 7.26
CA PRO A 161 7.63 14.14 6.21
C PRO A 161 8.72 13.12 6.50
N ALA A 162 9.14 12.39 5.48
CA ALA A 162 10.28 11.48 5.60
C ALA A 162 11.55 12.30 5.91
N PRO A 163 12.49 11.77 6.72
CA PRO A 163 13.79 12.42 6.92
C PRO A 163 14.53 12.61 5.59
N ALA A 164 15.67 13.29 5.58
CA ALA A 164 16.54 13.21 4.41
C ALA A 164 16.95 11.73 4.15
N PRO A 165 17.17 11.31 2.89
CA PRO A 165 17.68 9.99 2.56
C PRO A 165 19.02 9.68 3.22
#